data_AF-A0A0T9U2W1-F1
#
_entry.id   AF-A0A0T9U2W1-F1
#
_cell.length_a   1.000
_cell.length_b   1.000
_cell.length_c   1.000
_cell.angle_alpha   90.00
_cell.angle_beta   90.00
_cell.angle_gamma   90.00
#
_symmetry.space_group_name_H-M   'P 1'
#
loop_
_entity.id
_entity.type
_entity.pdbx_description
1 polymer ?
#
loop_
_entity_poly.entity_id
_entity_poly.type
_entity_poly.pdbx_seq_one_letter_code
_entity_poly.pdbx_strand_id
1 'polypeptide(L)' 'MATCINAELCAFSGPRNPYPGKLGVVENGALADLIVVDGNPLDDIQLVAQPDKAFRVIMKYGQIFKNTLGSDH' A
#
# COMPACT_ATOMS: atom_id res chain seq x y z
N MET A 1 -10.08 5.87 5.34
CA MET A 1 -10.08 4.61 6.13
C MET A 1 -9.54 3.47 5.27
N ALA A 2 -8.21 3.39 5.09
CA ALA A 2 -7.55 2.38 4.25
C ALA A 2 -6.06 2.22 4.58
N THR A 3 -5.45 3.28 5.12
CA THR A 3 -4.03 3.33 5.52
C THR A 3 -3.90 3.40 7.04
N CYS A 4 -3.41 4.51 7.60
CA CYS A 4 -3.03 4.65 9.01
C CYS A 4 -4.13 4.29 10.03
N ILE A 5 -5.37 4.76 9.84
CA ILE A 5 -6.49 4.47 10.76
C ILE A 5 -6.77 2.97 10.83
N ASN A 6 -6.75 2.26 9.69
CA ASN A 6 -6.99 0.82 9.68
C ASN A 6 -5.81 0.06 10.29
N ALA A 7 -4.58 0.53 10.09
CA ALA A 7 -3.41 -0.04 10.71
C ALA A 7 -3.44 0.09 12.24
N GLU A 8 -3.90 1.23 12.76
CA GLU A 8 -4.13 1.44 14.19
C GLU A 8 -5.19 0.47 14.74
N LEU A 9 -6.29 0.27 14.01
CA LEU A 9 -7.30 -0.74 14.36
C LEU A 9 -6.72 -2.16 14.38
N CYS A 10 -5.85 -2.52 13.43
CA CYS A 10 -5.16 -3.81 13.42
C CYS A 10 -4.23 -3.97 14.63
N ALA A 11 -3.55 -2.90 15.04
CA ALA A 11 -2.65 -2.92 16.21
C ALA A 11 -3.39 -3.26 17.51
N PHE A 12 -4.67 -2.90 17.65
CA PHE A 12 -5.50 -3.28 18.79
C PHE A 12 -5.88 -4.77 18.84
N SER A 13 -5.57 -5.56 17.80
CA SER A 13 -5.89 -7.00 17.76
C SER A 13 -4.94 -7.87 18.60
N GLY A 14 -3.91 -7.28 19.22
CA GLY A 14 -2.99 -7.96 20.13
C GLY A 14 -2.30 -9.17 19.47
N PRO A 15 -2.27 -10.35 20.12
CA PRO A 15 -1.65 -11.56 19.56
C PRO A 15 -2.24 -12.04 18.22
N ARG A 16 -3.44 -11.56 17.87
CA ARG A 16 -4.11 -11.89 16.60
C ARG A 16 -3.78 -10.90 15.48
N ASN A 17 -2.88 -9.94 15.70
CA ASN A 17 -2.48 -9.01 14.66
C ASN A 17 -1.74 -9.76 13.53
N PRO A 18 -2.30 -9.82 12.30
CA PRO A 18 -1.65 -10.51 11.18
C PRO A 18 -0.45 -9.74 10.62
N TYR A 19 -0.25 -8.48 11.03
CA TYR A 19 0.82 -7.60 10.55
C TYR A 19 1.74 -7.20 11.72
N PRO A 20 2.79 -8.00 12.04
CA PRO A 20 3.74 -7.65 13.08
C PRO A 20 4.62 -6.47 12.62
N GLY A 21 4.25 -5.25 13.01
CA GLY A 21 4.99 -4.02 12.66
C GLY A 21 4.07 -2.83 12.43
N LYS A 22 4.66 -1.70 12.01
CA LYS A 22 3.88 -0.53 11.55
C LYS A 22 3.38 -0.77 10.12
N LEU A 23 2.11 -0.47 9.87
CA LEU A 23 1.44 -0.57 8.57
C LEU A 23 0.76 0.78 8.23
N GLY A 24 0.52 1.03 6.94
CA GLY A 24 -0.27 2.18 6.50
C GLY A 24 0.45 3.52 6.59
N VAL A 25 1.77 3.51 6.78
CA VAL A 25 2.67 4.67 6.82
C VAL A 25 3.95 4.36 6.05
N VAL A 26 4.55 5.39 5.43
CA VAL A 26 5.85 5.28 4.75
C VAL A 26 6.93 5.84 5.69
N GLU A 27 7.48 4.96 6.53
CA GLU A 27 8.49 5.30 7.54
C GLU A 27 9.53 4.17 7.65
N ASN A 28 10.72 4.50 8.14
CA ASN A 28 11.75 3.49 8.41
C ASN A 28 11.23 2.47 9.44
N GLY A 29 11.41 1.17 9.14
CA GLY A 29 10.97 0.07 9.99
C GLY A 29 9.48 -0.28 9.87
N ALA A 30 8.71 0.40 9.02
CA ALA A 30 7.38 -0.04 8.63
C ALA A 30 7.44 -1.19 7.61
N LEU A 31 6.35 -1.93 7.47
CA LEU A 31 6.23 -2.95 6.45
C LEU A 31 6.37 -2.33 5.05
N ALA A 32 7.14 -2.99 4.19
CA ALA A 32 7.38 -2.57 2.81
C ALA A 32 6.19 -2.94 1.90
N ASP A 33 5.03 -2.39 2.24
CA ASP A 33 3.77 -2.51 1.51
C ASP A 33 3.50 -1.16 0.82
N LEU A 34 3.68 -1.11 -0.49
CA LEU A 34 3.63 0.12 -1.28
C LEU A 34 2.79 -0.07 -2.54
N ILE A 35 2.05 0.97 -2.91
CA ILE A 35 1.32 1.05 -4.17
C ILE A 35 1.78 2.30 -4.90
N VAL A 36 2.19 2.15 -6.16
CA VAL A 36 2.45 3.29 -7.06
C VAL A 36 1.19 3.53 -7.88
N VAL A 37 0.61 4.71 -7.73
CA VAL A 37 -0.61 5.13 -8.44
C VAL A 37 -0.22 6.13 -9.53
N ASP A 38 -0.79 5.95 -10.72
CA ASP A 38 -0.68 6.90 -11.82
C ASP A 38 -1.69 8.04 -11.65
N GLY A 39 -1.20 9.18 -11.16
CA GLY A 39 -2.02 10.33 -10.75
C GLY A 39 -2.08 10.51 -9.23
N ASN A 40 -2.89 11.47 -8.79
CA ASN A 40 -3.03 11.83 -7.38
C ASN A 40 -4.41 11.43 -6.83
N PRO A 41 -4.50 10.44 -5.91
CA PRO A 41 -5.77 10.04 -5.28
C PRO A 41 -6.45 11.13 -4.44
N LEU A 42 -5.73 12.18 -4.05
CA LEU A 42 -6.31 13.32 -3.33
C LEU A 42 -7.10 14.23 -4.28
N ASP A 43 -6.73 14.26 -5.56
CA ASP A 43 -7.41 15.05 -6.59
C ASP A 43 -8.52 14.23 -7.27
N ASP A 44 -8.28 12.94 -7.52
CA ASP A 44 -9.26 12.01 -8.07
C ASP A 44 -9.28 10.66 -7.32
N ILE A 45 -10.31 10.47 -6.50
CA ILE A 45 -10.51 9.23 -5.74
C ILE A 45 -10.84 8.01 -6.62
N GLN A 46 -11.31 8.23 -7.86
CA GLN A 46 -11.66 7.13 -8.78
C GLN A 46 -10.44 6.28 -9.16
N LEU A 47 -9.23 6.84 -9.05
CA LEU A 47 -7.97 6.10 -9.24
C LEU A 47 -7.87 4.89 -8.31
N VAL A 48 -8.35 5.01 -7.06
CA VAL A 48 -8.34 3.90 -6.09
C VAL A 48 -9.40 2.84 -6.43
N ALA A 49 -10.52 3.26 -7.01
CA ALA A 49 -11.59 2.35 -7.44
C ALA A 49 -11.24 1.58 -8.72
N GLN A 50 -10.18 1.97 -9.45
CA GLN A 50 -9.76 1.37 -10.72
C GLN A 50 -8.31 0.84 -10.65
N PRO A 51 -8.01 -0.12 -9.75
CA PRO A 51 -6.64 -0.57 -9.49
C PRO A 51 -5.96 -1.20 -10.71
N ASP A 52 -6.72 -1.82 -11.62
CA ASP A 52 -6.17 -2.43 -12.83
C ASP A 52 -5.52 -1.40 -13.74
N LYS A 53 -6.09 -0.20 -13.81
CA LYS A 53 -5.63 0.91 -14.66
C LYS A 53 -4.65 1.83 -13.96
N ALA A 54 -4.98 2.22 -12.71
CA ALA A 54 -4.25 3.27 -12.02
C ALA A 54 -3.04 2.74 -11.23
N PHE A 55 -3.06 1.49 -10.73
CA PHE A 55 -1.95 0.98 -9.92
C PHE A 55 -0.88 0.38 -10.83
N ARG A 56 0.26 1.05 -10.91
CA ARG A 56 1.40 0.66 -11.76
C ARG A 56 2.30 -0.35 -11.07
N VAL A 57 2.51 -0.18 -9.77
CA VAL A 57 3.29 -1.12 -8.95
C VAL A 57 2.51 -1.48 -7.70
N ILE A 58 2.53 -2.76 -7.34
CA ILE A 58 2.02 -3.26 -6.07
C ILE A 58 3.15 -4.06 -5.43
N MET A 59 3.64 -3.59 -4.29
CA MET A 59 4.65 -4.24 -3.46
C MET A 59 4.02 -4.67 -2.14
N LYS A 60 4.32 -5.89 -1.72
CA LYS A 60 3.90 -6.45 -0.44
C LYS A 60 5.06 -7.21 0.20
N TYR A 61 5.33 -6.96 1.47
CA TYR A 61 6.47 -7.52 2.20
C TYR A 61 7.80 -7.37 1.45
N GLY A 62 7.99 -6.23 0.76
CA GLY A 62 9.18 -5.96 -0.05
C GLY A 62 9.25 -6.72 -1.39
N GLN A 63 8.28 -7.57 -1.70
CA GLN A 63 8.19 -8.29 -2.97
C GLN A 63 7.24 -7.57 -3.92
N ILE A 64 7.63 -7.47 -5.19
CA ILE A 64 6.80 -6.85 -6.23
C ILE A 64 5.83 -7.90 -6.77
N PHE A 65 4.52 -7.64 -6.65
CA PHE A 65 3.43 -8.49 -7.14
C PHE A 65 2.85 -8.01 -8.48
N LYS A 66 2.91 -6.70 -8.75
CA LYS A 66 2.52 -6.10 -10.03
C LYS A 66 3.56 -5.04 -10.37
N ASN A 67 4.04 -5.03 -11.61
CA ASN A 67 4.84 -3.94 -12.15
C ASN A 67 4.50 -3.75 -13.64
N THR A 68 3.96 -2.59 -13.98
CA THR A 68 3.68 -2.17 -15.36
C THR A 68 4.48 -0.94 -15.78
N LEU A 69 5.44 -0.52 -14.96
CA LEU A 69 6.48 0.43 -15.36
C LEU A 69 7.42 -0.37 -16.26
N GLY A 70 7.50 0.01 -17.54
CA GLY A 70 8.33 -0.70 -18.53
C GLY A 70 9.75 -0.91 -18.01
N SER A 71 10.34 -2.06 -18.37
CA SER A 71 11.74 -2.36 -18.07
C SER A 71 12.65 -1.56 -19.01
N ASP A 72 12.82 -0.28 -18.75
CA ASP A 72 13.99 0.45 -19.23
C ASP A 72 15.07 0.31 -18.16
N HIS A 73 15.82 -0.79 -18.24
CA HIS A 73 17.26 -0.93 -18.01
C HIS A 73 17.69 -2.39 -18.21
#